data_AF-A0A977IEB2-F1
#
_entry.id   AF-A0A977IEB2-F1
#
_cell.length_a   1.000
_cell.length_b   1.000
_cell.length_c   1.000
_cell.angle_alpha   90.00
_cell.angle_beta   90.00
_cell.angle_gamma   90.00
#
_symmetry.space_group_name_H-M   'P 1'
#
loop_
_entity.id
_entity.type
_entity.pdbx_description
1 polymer ?
#
loop_
_entity_poly.entity_id
_entity_poly.type
_entity_poly.pdbx_seq_one_letter_code
_entity_poly.pdbx_strand_id
1 'polypeptide(L)'
;MLATSIRLPSTEEVRRLTISDLAIASGLSDALRDRMREYVAIDPFTVVDPFGDSDDCTYSAVLDKENPNRVVAMIVNKRDSLPQLPWSAMLGERLAKIPMTKEEAKALKHEMMPKEWGNFYPYRRNGRVAGYFMFAFQVCGQR
;
A
#
# COMPACT_ATOMS: atom_id res chain seq x y z
N MET A 1 -9.36 12.28 24.44
CA MET A 1 -9.74 11.34 23.38
C MET A 1 -8.72 10.21 23.39
N LEU A 2 -9.15 8.98 23.69
CA LEU A 2 -8.25 7.82 23.65
C LEU A 2 -7.73 7.69 22.22
N ALA A 3 -6.42 7.85 22.03
CA ALA A 3 -5.76 7.52 20.78
C ALA A 3 -5.87 6.00 20.60
N THR A 4 -6.89 5.54 19.88
CA THR A 4 -6.97 4.16 19.43
C THR A 4 -5.75 3.95 18.54
N SER A 5 -4.75 3.22 19.04
CA SER A 5 -3.56 2.90 18.26
C SER A 5 -4.00 2.14 17.01
N ILE A 6 -3.80 2.74 15.84
CA ILE A 6 -4.10 2.10 14.56
C ILE A 6 -3.11 0.96 14.38
N ARG A 7 -3.61 -0.27 14.35
CA ARG A 7 -2.80 -1.48 14.13
C ARG A 7 -3.02 -2.02 12.72
N LEU A 8 -2.09 -2.87 12.28
CA LEU A 8 -2.28 -3.67 11.08
C LEU A 8 -3.50 -4.61 11.27
N PRO A 9 -4.38 -4.75 10.27
CA PRO A 9 -5.46 -5.72 10.35
C PRO A 9 -4.94 -7.14 10.15
N SER A 10 -5.61 -8.09 10.79
CA SER A 10 -5.38 -9.52 10.51
C SER A 10 -5.99 -9.90 9.16
N THR A 11 -5.49 -10.98 8.57
CA THR A 11 -6.05 -11.52 7.31
C THR A 11 -7.53 -11.88 7.44
N GLU A 12 -7.96 -12.39 8.59
CA GLU A 12 -9.37 -12.69 8.87
C GLU A 12 -10.25 -11.42 8.92
N GLU A 13 -9.73 -10.31 9.45
CA GLU A 13 -10.44 -9.02 9.43
C GLU A 13 -10.57 -8.47 8.02
N VAL A 14 -9.54 -8.62 7.19
CA VAL A 14 -9.56 -8.22 5.78
C VAL A 14 -10.55 -9.09 4.98
N ARG A 15 -10.62 -10.39 5.26
CA ARG A 15 -11.56 -11.31 4.61
C ARG A 15 -13.03 -10.98 4.88
N ARG A 16 -13.31 -10.37 6.03
CA ARG A 16 -14.66 -9.96 6.47
C ARG A 16 -15.10 -8.60 5.92
N LEU A 17 -14.27 -7.92 5.13
CA LEU A 17 -14.64 -6.64 4.52
C LEU A 17 -15.85 -6.80 3.61
N THR A 18 -16.79 -5.86 3.71
CA THR A 18 -17.95 -5.81 2.83
C THR A 18 -17.58 -5.25 1.47
N ILE A 19 -18.46 -5.44 0.47
CA ILE A 19 -18.33 -4.79 -0.84
C ILE A 19 -18.21 -3.26 -0.70
N SER A 20 -18.97 -2.67 0.22
CA SER A 20 -18.90 -1.24 0.52
C SER A 20 -17.53 -0.83 1.06
N ASP A 21 -16.94 -1.63 1.94
CA ASP A 21 -15.59 -1.38 2.45
C ASP A 21 -14.54 -1.46 1.35
N LEU A 22 -14.65 -2.44 0.44
CA LEU A 22 -13.76 -2.57 -0.71
C LEU A 22 -13.90 -1.40 -1.68
N ALA A 23 -15.13 -0.92 -1.93
CA ALA A 23 -15.38 0.25 -2.77
C ALA A 23 -14.76 1.52 -2.17
N ILE A 24 -14.89 1.70 -0.84
CA ILE A 24 -14.25 2.83 -0.13
C ILE A 24 -12.73 2.71 -0.21
N ALA A 25 -12.16 1.53 0.08
CA ALA A 25 -10.73 1.30 -0.01
C ALA A 25 -10.19 1.56 -1.43
N SER A 26 -10.92 1.12 -2.45
CA SER A 26 -10.62 1.38 -3.87
C SER A 26 -10.59 2.87 -4.19
N GLY A 27 -11.65 3.61 -3.84
CA GLY A 27 -11.71 5.06 -4.08
C GLY A 27 -10.63 5.85 -3.33
N LEU A 28 -10.33 5.48 -2.09
CA LEU A 28 -9.22 6.05 -1.33
C LEU A 28 -7.87 5.74 -1.99
N SER A 29 -7.73 4.55 -2.58
CA SER A 29 -6.51 4.09 -3.23
C SER A 29 -6.23 4.85 -4.51
N ASP A 30 -7.27 5.09 -5.31
CA ASP A 30 -7.18 5.89 -6.53
C ASP A 30 -6.78 7.34 -6.21
N ALA A 31 -7.48 7.96 -5.24
CA ALA A 31 -7.14 9.31 -4.77
C ALA A 31 -5.73 9.40 -4.16
N LEU A 32 -5.23 8.33 -3.53
CA LEU A 32 -3.85 8.27 -3.02
C LEU A 32 -2.84 8.19 -4.16
N ARG A 33 -3.12 7.39 -5.19
CA ARG A 33 -2.25 7.27 -6.37
C ARG A 33 -2.08 8.61 -7.07
N ASP A 34 -3.17 9.36 -7.24
CA ASP A 34 -3.12 10.68 -7.87
C ASP A 34 -2.30 11.68 -7.05
N ARG A 35 -2.51 11.73 -5.73
CA ARG A 35 -1.67 12.53 -4.84
C ARG A 35 -0.19 12.14 -4.89
N MET A 36 0.12 10.84 -4.96
CA MET A 36 1.50 10.38 -5.03
C MET A 36 2.20 10.80 -6.34
N ARG A 37 1.47 10.89 -7.45
CA ARG A 37 2.02 11.31 -8.76
C ARG A 37 2.59 12.73 -8.75
N GLU A 38 2.15 13.58 -7.81
CA GLU A 38 2.71 14.91 -7.61
C GLU A 38 4.16 14.88 -7.08
N TYR A 39 4.57 13.79 -6.43
CA TYR A 39 5.86 13.68 -5.74
C TYR A 39 6.81 12.65 -6.36
N VAL A 40 6.27 11.63 -7.05
CA VAL A 40 7.05 10.55 -7.66
C VAL A 40 6.46 10.16 -9.02
N ALA A 41 7.31 9.67 -9.92
CA ALA A 41 6.83 9.04 -11.14
C ALA A 41 6.43 7.60 -10.84
N ILE A 42 5.20 7.21 -11.18
CA ILE A 42 4.71 5.83 -11.02
C ILE A 42 4.70 5.19 -12.41
N ASP A 43 5.46 4.11 -12.58
CA ASP A 43 5.53 3.38 -13.85
C ASP A 43 4.13 2.80 -14.18
N PRO A 44 3.74 2.74 -15.47
CA PRO A 44 2.38 2.32 -15.85
C PRO A 44 2.17 0.80 -15.81
N PHE A 45 3.23 0.03 -15.62
CA PHE A 45 3.23 -1.42 -15.57
C PHE A 45 3.52 -1.93 -14.16
N THR A 46 2.99 -3.11 -13.85
CA THR A 46 3.28 -3.82 -12.61
C THR A 46 4.45 -4.77 -12.79
N VAL A 47 5.15 -5.07 -11.72
CA VAL A 47 6.25 -6.02 -11.68
C VAL A 47 5.92 -7.23 -10.80
N VAL A 48 6.84 -8.19 -10.78
CA VAL A 48 6.85 -9.30 -9.82
C VAL A 48 6.80 -8.77 -8.39
N ASP A 49 6.24 -9.56 -7.48
CA ASP A 49 6.16 -9.15 -6.08
C ASP A 49 7.56 -8.86 -5.50
N PRO A 50 7.79 -7.68 -4.90
CA PRO A 50 9.10 -7.27 -4.40
C PRO A 50 9.37 -7.88 -3.01
N PHE A 51 9.18 -9.20 -2.88
CA PHE A 51 9.40 -9.97 -1.65
C PHE A 51 10.54 -11.00 -1.79
N GLY A 52 11.51 -10.75 -2.68
CA GLY A 52 12.67 -11.61 -2.93
C GLY A 52 13.53 -11.86 -1.69
N ASP A 53 14.46 -12.80 -1.73
CA ASP A 53 15.10 -13.34 -0.52
C ASP A 53 15.94 -12.34 0.28
N SER A 54 16.43 -11.27 -0.34
CA SER A 54 17.15 -10.21 0.38
C SER A 54 16.21 -9.34 1.24
N ASP A 55 16.73 -8.80 2.34
CA ASP A 55 16.00 -7.90 3.25
C ASP A 55 16.31 -6.43 2.93
N ASP A 56 16.43 -6.10 1.65
CA ASP A 56 16.88 -4.76 1.22
C ASP A 56 15.73 -3.74 1.17
N CYS A 57 14.57 -4.10 1.72
CA CYS A 57 13.35 -3.30 1.65
C CYS A 57 12.77 -3.02 3.05
N THR A 58 11.94 -1.99 3.09
CA THR A 58 11.03 -1.71 4.21
C THR A 58 9.60 -1.78 3.71
N TYR A 59 8.72 -2.36 4.52
CA TYR A 59 7.34 -2.62 4.15
C TYR A 59 6.40 -1.77 5.01
N SER A 60 5.32 -1.28 4.43
CA SER A 60 4.28 -0.56 5.16
C SER A 60 2.92 -0.73 4.51
N ALA A 61 1.87 -0.78 5.32
CA ALA A 61 0.49 -0.67 4.86
C ALA A 61 0.02 0.79 4.99
N VAL A 62 -0.87 1.21 4.11
CA VAL A 62 -1.66 2.44 4.24
C VAL A 62 -3.09 2.05 4.54
N LEU A 63 -3.61 2.52 5.66
CA LEU A 63 -4.93 2.16 6.19
C LEU A 63 -5.83 3.40 6.23
N ASP A 64 -7.14 3.18 6.09
CA ASP A 64 -8.17 4.17 6.39
C ASP A 64 -8.28 4.35 7.92
N LYS A 65 -8.15 5.58 8.43
CA LYS A 65 -8.28 5.84 9.87
C LYS A 65 -9.71 5.66 10.37
N GLU A 66 -10.71 5.77 9.50
CA GLU A 66 -12.11 5.55 9.86
C GLU A 66 -12.45 4.07 10.03
N ASN A 67 -11.74 3.19 9.31
CA ASN A 67 -11.82 1.74 9.47
C ASN A 67 -10.45 1.11 9.13
N PRO A 68 -9.59 0.85 10.12
CA PRO A 68 -8.26 0.30 9.90
C PRO A 68 -8.20 -1.07 9.21
N ASN A 69 -9.33 -1.78 9.10
CA ASN A 69 -9.40 -3.02 8.33
C ASN A 69 -9.35 -2.75 6.82
N ARG A 70 -9.68 -1.54 6.37
CA ARG A 70 -9.57 -1.12 4.96
C ARG A 70 -8.12 -0.78 4.65
N VAL A 71 -7.42 -1.73 4.06
CA VAL A 71 -6.10 -1.50 3.49
C VAL A 71 -6.26 -0.80 2.16
N VAL A 72 -5.68 0.39 2.05
CA VAL A 72 -5.78 1.28 0.88
C VAL A 72 -4.60 1.04 -0.06
N ALA A 73 -3.40 0.82 0.47
CA ALA A 73 -2.22 0.50 -0.32
C ALA A 73 -1.17 -0.26 0.50
N MET A 74 -0.23 -0.88 -0.19
CA MET A 74 0.99 -1.41 0.36
C MET A 74 2.19 -0.72 -0.30
N ILE A 75 3.16 -0.36 0.51
CA ILE A 75 4.36 0.36 0.11
C ILE A 75 5.57 -0.51 0.41
N VAL A 76 6.42 -0.70 -0.59
CA VAL A 76 7.72 -1.39 -0.44
C VAL A 76 8.81 -0.44 -0.89
N ASN A 77 9.61 0.06 0.05
CA ASN A 77 10.71 0.98 -0.26
C ASN A 77 12.04 0.24 -0.21
N LYS A 78 12.92 0.49 -1.18
CA LYS A 78 14.30 0.03 -1.13
C LYS A 78 15.06 0.83 -0.07
N ARG A 79 15.77 0.16 0.84
CA ARG A 79 16.51 0.79 1.96
C ARG A 79 17.52 1.82 1.47
N ASP A 80 18.27 1.49 0.42
CA ASP A 80 19.31 2.35 -0.16
C ASP A 80 18.74 3.57 -0.92
N SER A 81 17.43 3.64 -1.08
CA SER A 81 16.76 4.68 -1.86
C SER A 81 15.59 5.31 -1.12
N LEU A 82 15.51 5.15 0.21
CA LEU A 82 14.45 5.69 1.07
C LEU A 82 14.22 7.16 0.74
N PRO A 83 13.21 7.47 -0.07
CA PRO A 83 13.00 8.84 -0.50
C PRO A 83 12.39 9.58 0.68
N GLN A 84 12.94 10.75 1.02
CA GLN A 84 12.26 11.65 1.95
C GLN A 84 11.01 12.20 1.27
N LEU A 85 9.94 11.41 1.31
CA LEU A 85 8.63 11.78 0.79
C LEU A 85 7.84 12.49 1.89
N PRO A 86 7.09 13.54 1.55
CA PRO A 86 6.23 14.23 2.50
C PRO A 86 4.99 13.36 2.80
N TRP A 87 5.18 12.27 3.53
CA TRP A 87 4.14 11.28 3.82
C TRP A 87 2.90 11.91 4.44
N SER A 88 3.05 12.90 5.33
CA SER A 88 1.92 13.63 5.91
C SER A 88 1.06 14.31 4.85
N ALA A 89 1.68 14.97 3.86
CA ALA A 89 0.96 15.63 2.77
C ALA A 89 0.24 14.62 1.86
N MET A 90 0.91 13.51 1.51
CA MET A 90 0.32 12.49 0.63
C MET A 90 -0.83 11.73 1.29
N LEU A 91 -0.67 11.36 2.56
CA LEU A 91 -1.65 10.60 3.33
C LEU A 91 -2.84 11.46 3.76
N GLY A 92 -2.61 12.74 4.04
CA GLY A 92 -3.62 13.64 4.57
C GLY A 92 -4.14 13.20 5.94
N GLU A 93 -5.33 13.67 6.31
CA GLU A 93 -5.90 13.38 7.63
C GLU A 93 -6.50 11.98 7.71
N ARG A 94 -6.99 11.42 6.60
CA ARG A 94 -7.76 10.16 6.58
C ARG A 94 -6.91 8.90 6.51
N LEU A 95 -5.64 8.97 6.09
CA LEU A 95 -4.81 7.78 5.89
C LEU A 95 -3.69 7.70 6.92
N ALA A 96 -3.40 6.48 7.38
CA ALA A 96 -2.29 6.18 8.27
C ALA A 96 -1.34 5.18 7.61
N LYS A 97 -0.02 5.45 7.68
CA LYS A 97 1.01 4.52 7.22
C LYS A 97 1.55 3.75 8.41
N ILE A 98 1.40 2.43 8.39
CA ILE A 98 1.83 1.53 9.47
C ILE A 98 3.00 0.68 8.96
N PRO A 99 4.16 0.67 9.64
CA PRO A 99 5.25 -0.24 9.30
C PRO A 99 4.84 -1.69 9.56
N MET A 100 5.38 -2.62 8.78
CA MET A 100 5.13 -4.05 8.95
C MET A 100 6.36 -4.86 8.52
N THR A 101 6.41 -6.12 8.95
CA THR A 101 7.43 -7.08 8.52
C THR A 101 7.17 -7.54 7.09
N LYS A 102 8.17 -8.21 6.50
CA LYS A 102 8.03 -8.82 5.17
C LYS A 102 6.99 -9.93 5.19
N GLU A 103 6.93 -10.71 6.26
CA GLU A 103 6.00 -11.83 6.44
C GLU A 103 4.56 -11.33 6.57
N GLU A 104 4.36 -10.25 7.33
CA GLU A 104 3.07 -9.56 7.44
C GLU A 104 2.63 -9.01 6.07
N ALA A 105 3.55 -8.37 5.33
CA ALA A 105 3.28 -7.86 3.99
C ALA A 105 2.90 -8.98 3.01
N LYS A 106 3.62 -10.11 3.02
CA LYS A 106 3.29 -11.29 2.19
C LYS A 106 1.90 -11.85 2.51
N ALA A 107 1.61 -12.07 3.79
CA ALA A 107 0.33 -12.61 4.24
C ALA A 107 -0.84 -11.68 3.85
N LEU A 108 -0.67 -10.38 4.10
CA LEU A 108 -1.68 -9.38 3.77
C LEU A 108 -1.89 -9.25 2.26
N LYS A 109 -0.80 -9.23 1.48
CA LYS A 109 -0.88 -9.21 0.02
C LYS A 109 -1.61 -10.45 -0.50
N HIS A 110 -1.32 -11.63 0.03
CA HIS A 110 -1.96 -12.87 -0.41
C HIS A 110 -3.47 -12.86 -0.17
N GLU A 111 -3.92 -12.35 0.97
CA GLU A 111 -5.35 -12.23 1.28
C GLU A 111 -6.04 -11.19 0.39
N MET A 112 -5.44 -10.02 0.18
CA MET A 112 -6.02 -8.97 -0.65
C MET A 112 -6.00 -9.33 -2.15
N MET A 113 -4.92 -9.95 -2.61
CA MET A 113 -4.65 -10.24 -4.01
C MET A 113 -3.88 -11.57 -4.15
N PRO A 114 -4.59 -12.70 -4.21
CA PRO A 114 -3.96 -14.02 -4.20
C PRO A 114 -3.12 -14.32 -5.45
N LYS A 115 -3.22 -13.49 -6.51
CA LYS A 115 -2.40 -13.64 -7.73
C LYS A 115 -0.93 -13.44 -7.41
N GLU A 116 -0.10 -14.45 -7.64
CA GLU A 116 1.33 -14.46 -7.29
C GLU A 116 2.18 -13.37 -8.00
N TRP A 117 1.68 -12.78 -9.10
CA TRP A 117 2.45 -11.82 -9.92
C TRP A 117 1.59 -10.61 -10.30
N GLY A 118 2.23 -9.43 -10.37
CA GLY A 118 1.71 -8.30 -11.15
C GLY A 118 0.79 -7.33 -10.42
N ASN A 119 1.03 -7.02 -9.14
CA ASN A 119 0.24 -6.02 -8.41
C ASN A 119 1.04 -4.78 -7.99
N PHE A 120 2.37 -4.81 -8.12
CA PHE A 120 3.22 -3.73 -7.65
C PHE A 120 3.68 -2.81 -8.78
N TYR A 121 3.31 -1.54 -8.73
CA TYR A 121 3.81 -0.49 -9.60
C TYR A 121 5.14 0.05 -9.06
N PRO A 122 6.24 0.01 -9.84
CA PRO A 122 7.45 0.73 -9.49
C PRO A 122 7.17 2.23 -9.39
N TYR A 123 7.75 2.88 -8.39
CA TYR A 123 7.80 4.32 -8.37
C TYR A 123 9.25 4.81 -8.34
N ARG A 124 9.48 5.92 -9.04
CA ARG A 124 10.80 6.49 -9.29
C ARG A 124 10.92 7.88 -8.69
N ARG A 125 12.12 8.15 -8.20
CA ARG A 125 12.55 9.50 -7.83
C ARG A 125 13.93 9.73 -8.45
N ASN A 126 14.10 10.87 -9.11
CA ASN A 126 15.34 11.21 -9.81
C ASN A 126 15.81 10.11 -10.79
N GLY A 127 14.86 9.52 -11.53
CA GLY A 127 15.13 8.47 -12.53
C GLY A 127 15.39 7.06 -11.99
N ARG A 128 15.58 6.89 -10.68
CA ARG A 128 15.83 5.58 -10.05
C ARG A 128 14.58 5.02 -9.40
N VAL A 129 14.40 3.69 -9.46
CA VAL A 129 13.33 3.00 -8.75
C VAL A 129 13.61 3.06 -7.25
N ALA A 130 12.80 3.81 -6.53
CA ALA A 130 12.92 4.00 -5.09
C ALA A 130 12.09 2.99 -4.29
N GLY A 131 11.05 2.44 -4.92
CA GLY A 131 10.22 1.41 -4.33
C GLY A 131 9.06 1.02 -5.22
N TYR A 132 8.03 0.45 -4.60
CA TYR A 132 6.86 -0.11 -5.26
C TYR A 132 5.59 0.19 -4.45
N PHE A 133 4.49 0.38 -5.17
CA PHE A 133 3.15 0.52 -4.61
C PHE A 133 2.23 -0.59 -5.11
N MET A 134 1.47 -1.21 -4.22
CA MET A 134 0.28 -2.00 -4.55
C MET A 134 -0.94 -1.25 -4.03
N PHE A 135 -2.00 -1.16 -4.84
CA PHE A 135 -3.17 -0.32 -4.56
C PHE A 135 -4.44 -1.17 -4.48
N ALA A 136 -5.27 -0.92 -3.47
CA ALA A 136 -6.51 -1.67 -3.24
C ALA A 136 -7.52 -1.62 -4.40
N PHE A 137 -7.47 -0.60 -5.28
CA PHE A 137 -8.35 -0.56 -6.46
C PHE A 137 -8.15 -1.76 -7.40
N GLN A 138 -6.99 -2.42 -7.35
CA GLN A 138 -6.73 -3.61 -8.17
C GLN A 138 -7.55 -4.82 -7.70
N VAL A 139 -8.07 -4.82 -6.47
CA VAL A 139 -8.98 -5.86 -5.93
C VAL A 139 -10.33 -5.82 -6.65
N CYS A 140 -10.83 -4.62 -6.97
CA CYS A 140 -12.15 -4.43 -7.57
C CYS A 140 -12.18 -4.59 -9.10
N GLY A 141 -11.06 -4.95 -9.73
CA GLY A 141 -11.03 -5.28 -11.16
C GLY A 141 -11.46 -4.14 -12.11
N GLN A 142 -11.45 -2.88 -11.66
CA GLN A 142 -11.75 -1.75 -12.56
C GLN A 142 -10.56 -1.53 -13.50
N ARG A 143 -10.64 -2.18 -14.65
CA ARG A 143 -10.17 -1.65 -15.93
C ARG A 143 -11.25 -0.76 -16.52
#